data_AF-A0A419DB74-F1
#
_entry.id   AF-A0A419DB74-F1
#
_cell.length_a   1.000
_cell.length_b   1.000
_cell.length_c   1.000
_cell.angle_alpha   90.00
_cell.angle_beta   90.00
_cell.angle_gamma   90.00
#
_symmetry.space_group_name_H-M   'P 1'
#
loop_
_entity.id
_entity.type
_entity.pdbx_description
1 polymer ?
#
loop_
_entity_poly.entity_id
_entity_poly.type
_entity_poly.pdbx_seq_one_letter_code
_entity_poly.pdbx_strand_id
1 'polypeptide(L)'
;MQCDRGVWRERLGAHHAGGAGIVSDKVLRWGSLIVRHARPHLLSPALVAGLIEVESGGDPLAVSHLGAVGLMQILSADVMEGRPTKEVLKDPDFNIKYGCDLLAALRARWDTQAGMLAAYFGAIDGNGRPNDSSDGSGVDGWGYVMLVEQAAMRYYGLNSRVDSDYAQYAPHTHTWREAAENLKGIATDALEAGRRLRDRSRMALDNWPALKDHMERLYSEIVDAGRSGANLAKQNVDDWGAR
;
A
#
# COMPACT_ATOMS: atom_id res chain seq x y z
N MET A 1 -30.85 6.68 -25.78
CA MET A 1 -31.43 5.45 -25.21
C MET A 1 -31.48 5.65 -23.70
N GLN A 2 -32.66 5.71 -23.08
CA GLN A 2 -32.86 6.39 -21.79
C GLN A 2 -32.72 5.46 -20.58
N CYS A 3 -31.85 5.87 -19.67
CA CYS A 3 -31.74 5.43 -18.28
C CYS A 3 -32.98 5.94 -17.47
N ASP A 4 -33.23 5.50 -16.24
CA ASP A 4 -34.18 6.02 -15.23
C ASP A 4 -33.36 6.37 -13.96
N ARG A 5 -32.66 7.51 -13.83
CA ARG A 5 -33.00 8.95 -13.80
C ARG A 5 -33.61 9.52 -12.52
N GLY A 6 -34.17 8.68 -11.64
CA GLY A 6 -34.72 9.12 -10.34
C GLY A 6 -33.68 9.27 -9.23
N VAL A 7 -32.77 8.29 -9.09
CA VAL A 7 -31.78 8.23 -7.99
C VAL A 7 -30.76 9.38 -8.04
N TRP A 8 -30.42 9.84 -9.24
CA TRP A 8 -29.44 10.91 -9.47
C TRP A 8 -29.92 12.28 -9.00
N ARG A 9 -31.22 12.57 -9.14
CA ARG A 9 -31.81 13.89 -8.86
C ARG A 9 -31.88 14.21 -7.36
N GLU A 10 -32.12 13.20 -6.53
CA GLU A 10 -32.19 13.33 -5.07
C GLU A 10 -30.79 13.48 -4.44
N ARG A 11 -29.76 12.84 -5.03
CA ARG A 11 -28.36 12.93 -4.56
C ARG A 11 -27.67 14.22 -4.99
N LEU A 12 -27.86 14.70 -6.22
CA LEU A 12 -27.25 15.97 -6.69
C LEU A 12 -27.78 17.21 -5.93
N GLY A 13 -29.06 17.21 -5.53
CA GLY A 13 -29.63 18.28 -4.71
C GLY A 13 -29.03 18.39 -3.30
N ALA A 14 -28.49 17.31 -2.76
CA ALA A 14 -27.82 17.29 -1.45
C ALA A 14 -26.38 17.84 -1.50
N HIS A 15 -25.76 17.94 -2.68
CA HIS A 15 -24.36 18.39 -2.84
C HIS A 15 -24.19 19.91 -3.01
N HIS A 16 -25.26 20.70 -2.99
CA HIS A 16 -25.19 22.17 -3.07
C HIS A 16 -25.24 22.88 -1.70
N ALA A 17 -25.36 22.14 -0.60
CA ALA A 17 -25.20 22.68 0.75
C ALA A 17 -23.75 22.50 1.21
N GLY A 18 -23.01 23.61 1.27
CA GLY A 18 -21.60 23.65 1.62
C GLY A 18 -21.25 22.91 2.91
N GLY A 19 -20.30 21.98 2.80
CA GLY A 19 -19.65 21.32 3.93
C GLY A 19 -18.41 20.59 3.43
N ALA A 20 -17.28 20.75 4.11
CA ALA A 20 -16.08 19.97 3.84
C ALA A 20 -16.42 18.46 3.80
N GLY A 21 -15.87 17.78 2.79
CA GLY A 21 -16.28 16.44 2.36
C GLY A 21 -16.29 15.39 3.47
N ILE A 22 -17.48 14.87 3.78
CA ILE A 22 -17.62 13.68 4.60
C ILE A 22 -17.42 12.46 3.70
N VAL A 23 -16.41 11.66 4.02
CA VAL A 23 -16.14 10.39 3.34
C VAL A 23 -17.28 9.41 3.65
N SER A 24 -17.80 8.68 2.64
CA SER A 24 -18.88 7.72 2.87
C SER A 24 -18.35 6.42 3.46
N ASP A 25 -18.76 6.09 4.69
CA ASP A 25 -18.44 4.80 5.33
C ASP A 25 -18.95 3.60 4.52
N LYS A 26 -20.06 3.79 3.78
CA LYS A 26 -20.63 2.77 2.88
C LYS A 26 -19.69 2.41 1.74
N VAL A 27 -18.83 3.33 1.32
CA VAL A 27 -17.82 3.10 0.29
C VAL A 27 -16.49 2.66 0.93
N LEU A 28 -16.07 3.31 2.02
CA LEU A 28 -14.80 3.01 2.69
C LEU A 28 -14.66 1.57 3.18
N ARG A 29 -15.77 0.94 3.58
CA ARG A 29 -15.77 -0.49 3.96
C ARG A 29 -15.24 -1.42 2.88
N TRP A 30 -15.25 -0.98 1.61
CA TRP A 30 -14.70 -1.72 0.47
C TRP A 30 -13.24 -1.35 0.14
N GLY A 31 -12.63 -0.46 0.92
CA GLY A 31 -11.32 0.12 0.62
C GLY A 31 -10.19 -0.90 0.40
N SER A 32 -10.22 -2.05 1.09
CA SER A 32 -9.23 -3.12 0.87
C SER A 32 -9.39 -3.79 -0.50
N LEU A 33 -10.61 -4.05 -0.94
CA LEU A 33 -10.92 -4.60 -2.26
C LEU A 33 -10.61 -3.59 -3.37
N ILE A 34 -10.98 -2.33 -3.14
CA ILE A 34 -10.68 -1.20 -4.05
C ILE A 34 -9.17 -1.10 -4.29
N VAL A 35 -8.36 -1.05 -3.23
CA VAL A 35 -6.89 -0.97 -3.35
C VAL A 35 -6.32 -2.20 -4.05
N ARG A 36 -6.79 -3.39 -3.68
CA ARG A 36 -6.32 -4.66 -4.24
C ARG A 36 -6.49 -4.71 -5.76
N HIS A 37 -7.65 -4.31 -6.26
CA HIS A 37 -7.97 -4.41 -7.69
C HIS A 37 -7.58 -3.17 -8.50
N ALA A 38 -7.49 -1.99 -7.89
CA ALA A 38 -7.03 -0.79 -8.61
C ALA A 38 -5.52 -0.87 -8.93
N ARG A 39 -4.72 -1.42 -8.01
CA ARG A 39 -3.24 -1.43 -8.11
C ARG A 39 -2.66 -2.10 -9.35
N PRO A 40 -3.06 -3.33 -9.73
CA PRO A 40 -2.50 -4.01 -10.91
C PRO A 40 -2.69 -3.23 -12.22
N HIS A 41 -3.67 -2.34 -12.26
CA HIS A 41 -4.01 -1.52 -13.43
C HIS A 41 -3.51 -0.07 -13.33
N LEU A 42 -2.73 0.26 -12.29
CA LEU A 42 -2.27 1.63 -12.01
C LEU A 42 -3.42 2.65 -11.89
N LEU A 43 -4.61 2.18 -11.49
CA LEU A 43 -5.75 3.04 -11.22
C LEU A 43 -5.61 3.65 -9.82
N SER A 44 -6.00 4.91 -9.68
CA SER A 44 -6.09 5.58 -8.38
C SER A 44 -7.19 4.91 -7.53
N PRO A 45 -6.87 4.34 -6.35
CA PRO A 45 -7.90 3.78 -5.45
C PRO A 45 -8.98 4.80 -5.08
N ALA A 46 -8.61 6.07 -4.93
CA ALA A 46 -9.55 7.15 -4.69
C ALA A 46 -10.51 7.35 -5.87
N LEU A 47 -10.03 7.21 -7.11
CA LEU A 47 -10.86 7.31 -8.32
C LEU A 47 -11.89 6.18 -8.38
N VAL A 48 -11.47 4.94 -8.10
CA VAL A 48 -12.37 3.79 -8.06
C VAL A 48 -13.41 3.96 -6.95
N ALA A 49 -13.02 4.44 -5.76
CA ALA A 49 -13.96 4.75 -4.69
C ALA A 49 -14.94 5.87 -5.06
N GLY A 50 -14.46 6.93 -5.72
CA GLY A 50 -15.30 8.01 -6.24
C GLY A 50 -16.33 7.50 -7.25
N LEU A 51 -15.91 6.61 -8.17
CA LEU A 51 -16.81 5.97 -9.12
C LEU A 51 -17.86 5.11 -8.41
N ILE A 52 -17.48 4.29 -7.43
CA ILE A 52 -18.43 3.48 -6.64
C ILE A 52 -19.44 4.37 -5.90
N GLU A 53 -18.99 5.52 -5.36
CA GLU A 53 -19.90 6.46 -4.70
C GLU A 53 -20.94 7.00 -5.67
N VAL A 54 -20.51 7.41 -6.87
CA VAL A 54 -21.40 7.91 -7.93
C VAL A 54 -22.35 6.80 -8.38
N GLU A 55 -21.83 5.63 -8.75
CA GLU A 55 -22.59 4.53 -9.36
C GLU A 55 -23.60 3.87 -8.42
N SER A 56 -23.21 3.54 -7.19
CA SER A 56 -24.05 2.77 -6.26
C SER A 56 -24.21 3.42 -4.89
N GLY A 57 -23.34 4.38 -4.54
CA GLY A 57 -23.22 4.87 -3.16
C GLY A 57 -22.68 3.80 -2.20
N GLY A 58 -22.00 2.77 -2.72
CA GLY A 58 -21.45 1.66 -1.96
C GLY A 58 -22.41 0.48 -1.73
N ASP A 59 -23.52 0.41 -2.45
CA ASP A 59 -24.47 -0.70 -2.39
C ASP A 59 -24.10 -1.84 -3.36
N PRO A 60 -23.67 -3.01 -2.87
CA PRO A 60 -23.28 -4.13 -3.73
C PRO A 60 -24.46 -4.85 -4.39
N LEU A 61 -25.70 -4.56 -3.95
CA LEU A 61 -26.91 -5.16 -4.51
C LEU A 61 -27.67 -4.21 -5.43
N ALA A 62 -27.13 -3.01 -5.68
CA ALA A 62 -27.74 -2.03 -6.57
C ALA A 62 -27.95 -2.62 -7.97
N VAL A 63 -29.17 -2.51 -8.49
CA VAL A 63 -29.51 -2.89 -9.87
C VAL A 63 -30.23 -1.72 -10.51
N SER A 64 -29.68 -1.19 -11.60
CA SER A 64 -30.36 -0.17 -12.38
C SER A 64 -31.44 -0.79 -13.28
N HIS A 65 -32.39 0.03 -13.71
CA HIS A 65 -33.38 -0.28 -14.77
C HIS A 65 -32.72 -0.70 -16.10
N LEU A 66 -31.49 -0.27 -16.40
CA LEU A 66 -30.73 -0.74 -17.57
C LEU A 66 -30.03 -2.08 -17.32
N GLY A 67 -30.20 -2.69 -16.13
CA GLY A 67 -29.59 -3.96 -15.78
C GLY A 67 -28.09 -3.88 -15.47
N ALA A 68 -27.61 -2.69 -15.09
CA ALA A 68 -26.31 -2.51 -14.49
C ALA A 68 -26.34 -2.95 -13.02
N VAL A 69 -25.30 -3.64 -12.53
CA VAL A 69 -25.34 -4.35 -11.24
C VAL A 69 -24.11 -4.05 -10.38
N GLY A 70 -24.37 -3.94 -9.08
CA GLY A 70 -23.38 -3.93 -8.02
C GLY A 70 -22.64 -2.61 -7.85
N LEU A 71 -21.51 -2.67 -7.14
CA LEU A 71 -20.78 -1.50 -6.66
C LEU A 71 -20.36 -0.53 -7.76
N MET A 72 -19.90 -1.07 -8.89
CA MET A 72 -19.43 -0.30 -10.04
C MET A 72 -20.45 -0.26 -11.19
N GLN A 73 -21.70 -0.70 -10.96
CA GLN A 73 -22.79 -0.70 -11.96
C GLN A 73 -22.35 -1.26 -13.33
N ILE A 74 -21.92 -2.51 -13.34
CA ILE A 74 -21.51 -3.20 -14.57
C ILE A 74 -22.75 -3.74 -15.29
N LEU A 75 -22.88 -3.51 -16.59
CA LEU A 75 -23.93 -4.12 -17.41
C LEU A 75 -23.81 -5.65 -17.38
N SER A 76 -24.93 -6.32 -17.09
CA SER A 76 -24.99 -7.78 -17.00
C SER A 76 -25.13 -8.46 -18.36
N ALA A 77 -24.93 -9.78 -18.38
CA ALA A 77 -25.08 -10.66 -19.55
C ALA A 77 -26.45 -10.51 -20.24
N ASP A 78 -27.50 -10.23 -19.47
CA ASP A 78 -28.87 -10.03 -19.96
C ASP A 78 -29.00 -8.79 -20.87
N VAL A 79 -28.05 -7.85 -20.73
CA VAL A 79 -28.08 -6.54 -21.41
C VAL A 79 -27.00 -6.46 -22.47
N MET A 80 -25.83 -7.05 -22.21
CA MET A 80 -24.68 -7.01 -23.09
C MET A 80 -24.01 -8.38 -23.11
N GLU A 81 -24.00 -8.99 -24.30
CA GLU A 81 -23.38 -10.28 -24.53
C GLU A 81 -21.88 -10.27 -24.13
N GLY A 82 -21.41 -11.36 -23.54
CA GLY A 82 -20.04 -11.48 -23.04
C GLY A 82 -19.78 -10.83 -21.68
N ARG A 83 -20.80 -10.23 -21.04
CA ARG A 83 -20.73 -9.77 -19.65
C ARG A 83 -21.05 -10.88 -18.64
N PRO A 84 -20.66 -10.72 -17.35
CA PRO A 84 -21.05 -11.64 -16.29
C PRO A 84 -22.55 -11.58 -15.95
N THR A 85 -23.09 -12.63 -15.32
CA THR A 85 -24.49 -12.65 -14.89
C THR A 85 -24.75 -11.69 -13.72
N LYS A 86 -26.02 -11.31 -13.51
CA LYS A 86 -26.42 -10.43 -12.40
C LYS A 86 -26.04 -11.01 -11.04
N GLU A 87 -26.18 -12.32 -10.86
CA GLU A 87 -25.89 -13.03 -9.61
C GLU A 87 -24.41 -12.89 -9.26
N VAL A 88 -23.52 -13.08 -10.23
CA VAL A 88 -22.07 -12.95 -10.02
C VAL A 88 -21.68 -11.50 -9.78
N LEU A 89 -22.32 -10.54 -10.47
CA LEU A 89 -22.05 -9.11 -10.30
C LEU A 89 -22.50 -8.54 -8.94
N LYS A 90 -23.31 -9.27 -8.15
CA LYS A 90 -23.66 -8.89 -6.78
C LYS A 90 -22.56 -9.22 -5.76
N ASP A 91 -21.57 -10.03 -6.13
CA ASP A 91 -20.39 -10.25 -5.30
C ASP A 91 -19.46 -9.02 -5.34
N PRO A 92 -19.18 -8.36 -4.20
CA PRO A 92 -18.39 -7.13 -4.16
C PRO A 92 -16.97 -7.29 -4.71
N ASP A 93 -16.31 -8.42 -4.42
CA ASP A 93 -14.92 -8.67 -4.81
C ASP A 93 -14.82 -8.83 -6.32
N PHE A 94 -15.68 -9.68 -6.89
CA PHE A 94 -15.80 -9.87 -8.33
C PHE A 94 -16.21 -8.60 -9.06
N ASN A 95 -17.21 -7.86 -8.55
CA ASN A 95 -17.69 -6.63 -9.18
C ASN A 95 -16.58 -5.57 -9.27
N ILE A 96 -15.85 -5.34 -8.17
CA ILE A 96 -14.75 -4.37 -8.16
C ILE A 96 -13.63 -4.83 -9.09
N LYS A 97 -13.26 -6.12 -9.06
CA LYS A 97 -12.24 -6.67 -9.96
C LYS A 97 -12.60 -6.42 -11.42
N TYR A 98 -13.80 -6.83 -11.83
CA TYR A 98 -14.26 -6.73 -13.21
C TYR A 98 -14.38 -5.26 -13.66
N GLY A 99 -14.85 -4.38 -12.77
CA GLY A 99 -14.93 -2.95 -13.06
C GLY A 99 -13.55 -2.32 -13.25
N CYS A 100 -12.55 -2.71 -12.45
CA CYS A 100 -11.16 -2.26 -12.62
C CYS A 100 -10.55 -2.81 -13.94
N ASP A 101 -10.80 -4.07 -14.28
CA ASP A 101 -10.39 -4.66 -15.57
C ASP A 101 -10.98 -3.86 -16.75
N LEU A 102 -12.27 -3.49 -16.66
CA LEU A 102 -12.95 -2.69 -17.67
C LEU A 102 -12.36 -1.28 -17.79
N LEU A 103 -12.15 -0.59 -16.67
CA LEU A 103 -11.51 0.73 -16.65
C LEU A 103 -10.11 0.68 -17.26
N ALA A 104 -9.31 -0.34 -16.95
CA ALA A 104 -7.98 -0.52 -17.52
C ALA A 104 -8.03 -0.66 -19.05
N ALA A 105 -8.96 -1.48 -19.57
CA ALA A 105 -9.17 -1.63 -21.01
C ALA A 105 -9.58 -0.31 -21.68
N LEU A 106 -10.46 0.47 -21.03
CA LEU A 106 -10.87 1.78 -21.52
C LEU A 106 -9.74 2.81 -21.46
N ARG A 107 -8.92 2.78 -20.42
CA ARG A 107 -7.73 3.65 -20.28
C ARG A 107 -6.70 3.37 -21.37
N ALA A 108 -6.51 2.09 -21.73
CA ALA A 108 -5.64 1.69 -22.83
C ALA A 108 -6.17 2.14 -24.19
N ARG A 109 -7.50 2.21 -24.36
CA ARG A 109 -8.14 2.64 -25.61
C ARG A 109 -8.14 4.16 -25.83
N TRP A 110 -8.40 4.93 -24.78
CA TRP A 110 -8.71 6.37 -24.90
C TRP A 110 -7.63 7.30 -24.33
N ASP A 111 -6.57 6.73 -23.77
CA ASP A 111 -5.35 7.36 -23.25
C ASP A 111 -5.51 8.57 -22.30
N THR A 112 -6.72 8.83 -21.82
CA THR A 112 -7.02 9.90 -20.87
C THR A 112 -7.95 9.39 -19.79
N GLN A 113 -7.86 9.96 -18.59
CA GLN A 113 -8.79 9.64 -17.50
C GLN A 113 -10.22 10.06 -17.86
N ALA A 114 -10.38 11.26 -18.42
CA ALA A 114 -11.67 11.77 -18.88
C ALA A 114 -12.28 10.85 -19.96
N GLY A 115 -11.50 10.44 -20.97
CA GLY A 115 -11.94 9.50 -21.99
C GLY A 115 -12.27 8.11 -21.41
N MET A 116 -11.47 7.60 -20.49
CA MET A 116 -11.77 6.34 -19.79
C MET A 116 -13.14 6.39 -19.08
N LEU A 117 -13.38 7.43 -18.27
CA LEU A 117 -14.63 7.59 -17.51
C LEU A 117 -15.83 7.87 -18.43
N ALA A 118 -15.66 8.73 -19.43
CA ALA A 118 -16.72 9.00 -20.41
C ALA A 118 -17.09 7.75 -21.21
N ALA A 119 -16.11 6.91 -21.59
CA ALA A 119 -16.38 5.65 -22.24
C ALA A 119 -17.04 4.62 -21.31
N TYR A 120 -16.68 4.64 -20.01
CA TYR A 120 -17.33 3.80 -19.00
C TYR A 120 -18.82 4.10 -18.88
N PHE A 121 -19.15 5.40 -18.89
CA PHE A 121 -20.52 5.90 -18.87
C PHE A 121 -21.26 5.78 -20.22
N GLY A 122 -20.52 5.67 -21.33
CA GLY A 122 -21.07 5.59 -22.68
C GLY A 122 -21.30 6.94 -23.38
N ALA A 123 -20.70 8.03 -22.89
CA ALA A 123 -20.82 9.39 -23.43
C ALA A 123 -19.49 9.93 -23.98
N ILE A 124 -18.91 9.21 -24.96
CA ILE A 124 -17.62 9.54 -25.58
C ILE A 124 -17.74 9.67 -27.10
N ASP A 125 -17.01 10.62 -27.69
CA ASP A 125 -16.93 10.81 -29.14
C ASP A 125 -15.86 9.91 -29.80
N GLY A 126 -15.79 9.95 -31.14
CA GLY A 126 -14.81 9.17 -31.91
C GLY A 126 -13.34 9.55 -31.67
N ASN A 127 -13.08 10.70 -31.04
CA ASN A 127 -11.75 11.19 -30.70
C ASN A 127 -11.38 10.91 -29.23
N GLY A 128 -12.24 10.21 -28.48
CA GLY A 128 -12.01 9.89 -27.08
C GLY A 128 -12.34 11.02 -26.10
N ARG A 129 -13.10 12.03 -26.54
CA ARG A 129 -13.51 13.15 -25.68
C ARG A 129 -14.89 12.88 -25.10
N PRO A 130 -15.13 13.24 -23.82
CA PRO A 130 -16.48 13.28 -23.28
C PRO A 130 -17.36 14.17 -24.16
N ASN A 131 -18.59 13.72 -24.42
CA ASN A 131 -19.51 14.45 -25.28
C ASN A 131 -20.82 14.79 -24.55
N ASP A 132 -21.59 15.65 -25.19
CA ASP A 132 -22.87 16.15 -24.67
C ASP A 132 -24.01 15.13 -24.83
N SER A 133 -23.69 13.85 -25.06
CA SER A 133 -24.70 12.77 -25.04
C SER A 133 -25.17 12.64 -23.60
N SER A 134 -26.17 13.44 -23.27
CA SER A 134 -26.81 13.46 -21.97
C SER A 134 -27.43 12.09 -21.74
N ASP A 135 -27.10 11.46 -20.62
CA ASP A 135 -28.04 10.49 -20.08
C ASP A 135 -29.36 11.23 -19.88
N GLY A 136 -30.51 10.57 -19.98
CA GLY A 136 -31.75 11.35 -19.92
C GLY A 136 -31.97 12.11 -18.60
N SER A 137 -31.04 12.02 -17.61
CA SER A 137 -31.01 12.74 -16.33
C SER A 137 -30.48 14.17 -16.48
N GLY A 138 -29.86 14.51 -17.61
CA GLY A 138 -29.21 15.80 -17.83
C GLY A 138 -27.70 15.80 -17.56
N VAL A 139 -27.09 14.66 -17.21
CA VAL A 139 -25.64 14.55 -17.00
C VAL A 139 -25.00 14.10 -18.30
N ASP A 140 -24.21 14.98 -18.90
CA ASP A 140 -23.37 14.64 -20.05
C ASP A 140 -22.07 13.95 -19.63
N GLY A 141 -21.25 13.54 -20.61
CA GLY A 141 -19.99 12.88 -20.33
C GLY A 141 -19.04 13.73 -19.47
N TRP A 142 -19.07 15.06 -19.61
CA TRP A 142 -18.26 15.97 -18.79
C TRP A 142 -18.78 16.03 -17.36
N GLY A 143 -20.09 16.12 -17.17
CA GLY A 143 -20.74 16.07 -15.87
C GLY A 143 -20.41 14.79 -15.13
N TYR A 144 -20.46 13.64 -15.82
CA TYR A 144 -20.10 12.35 -15.21
C TYR A 144 -18.64 12.32 -14.77
N VAL A 145 -17.71 12.71 -15.64
CA VAL A 145 -16.27 12.81 -15.31
C VAL A 145 -16.06 13.68 -14.07
N MET A 146 -16.66 14.88 -14.05
CA MET A 146 -16.53 15.82 -12.95
C MET A 146 -17.10 15.27 -11.64
N LEU A 147 -18.24 14.57 -11.68
CA LEU A 147 -18.84 13.96 -10.49
C LEU A 147 -17.94 12.88 -9.90
N VAL A 148 -17.40 11.99 -10.74
CA VAL A 148 -16.49 10.93 -10.29
C VAL A 148 -15.19 11.52 -9.73
N GLU A 149 -14.60 12.50 -10.40
CA GLU A 149 -13.37 13.14 -9.94
C GLU A 149 -13.58 13.90 -8.63
N GLN A 150 -14.69 14.64 -8.50
CA GLN A 150 -15.03 15.33 -7.25
C GLN A 150 -15.31 14.34 -6.12
N ALA A 151 -15.95 13.20 -6.41
CA ALA A 151 -16.12 12.13 -5.45
C ALA A 151 -14.78 11.52 -5.03
N ALA A 152 -13.88 11.29 -5.98
CA ALA A 152 -12.55 10.76 -5.72
C ALA A 152 -11.75 11.62 -4.75
N MET A 153 -11.94 12.96 -4.77
CA MET A 153 -11.26 13.85 -3.83
C MET A 153 -11.56 13.54 -2.36
N ARG A 154 -12.73 12.97 -2.05
CA ARG A 154 -13.08 12.54 -0.69
C ARG A 154 -12.27 11.33 -0.22
N TYR A 155 -11.74 10.53 -1.15
CA TYR A 155 -11.07 9.27 -0.87
C TYR A 155 -9.57 9.29 -1.09
N TYR A 156 -8.92 10.46 -1.18
CA TYR A 156 -7.46 10.56 -1.40
C TYR A 156 -6.63 9.75 -0.40
N GLY A 157 -7.12 9.54 0.83
CA GLY A 157 -6.47 8.66 1.82
C GLY A 157 -6.35 7.19 1.40
N LEU A 158 -7.10 6.73 0.38
CA LEU A 158 -6.92 5.40 -0.22
C LEU A 158 -5.68 5.33 -1.11
N ASN A 159 -5.25 6.44 -1.73
CA ASN A 159 -4.09 6.49 -2.62
C ASN A 159 -2.76 6.33 -1.86
N SER A 160 -2.73 6.78 -0.60
CA SER A 160 -1.53 6.70 0.25
C SER A 160 -1.38 5.36 0.95
N ARG A 161 -2.21 4.35 0.63
CA ARG A 161 -2.17 3.06 1.34
C ARG A 161 -0.90 2.26 1.03
N VAL A 162 -0.30 1.62 2.04
CA VAL A 162 0.90 0.77 1.89
C VAL A 162 0.62 -0.50 1.10
N ASP A 163 1.62 -0.95 0.36
CA ASP A 163 1.63 -2.29 -0.21
C ASP A 163 1.44 -3.37 0.85
N SER A 164 0.79 -4.48 0.49
CA SER A 164 0.48 -5.56 1.45
C SER A 164 1.71 -6.06 2.19
N ASP A 165 2.84 -6.13 1.49
CA ASP A 165 4.14 -6.57 2.02
C ASP A 165 4.68 -5.62 3.10
N TYR A 166 4.21 -4.36 3.08
CA TYR A 166 4.58 -3.31 4.01
C TYR A 166 3.46 -2.98 5.02
N ALA A 167 2.32 -3.66 4.95
CA ALA A 167 1.17 -3.39 5.83
C ALA A 167 1.50 -3.63 7.31
N GLN A 168 2.40 -4.58 7.61
CA GLN A 168 2.89 -4.82 8.97
C GLN A 168 3.61 -3.61 9.60
N TYR A 169 4.13 -2.70 8.77
CA TYR A 169 4.82 -1.49 9.21
C TYR A 169 3.90 -0.27 9.32
N ALA A 170 2.61 -0.39 8.98
CA ALA A 170 1.61 0.64 9.20
C ALA A 170 0.30 0.03 9.76
N PRO A 171 0.32 -0.53 10.97
CA PRO A 171 -0.79 -1.29 11.54
C PRO A 171 -2.03 -0.45 11.85
N HIS A 172 -1.92 0.88 11.90
CA HIS A 172 -3.02 1.75 12.32
C HIS A 172 -3.76 2.40 11.15
N THR A 173 -3.02 3.02 10.22
CA THR A 173 -3.57 3.80 9.11
C THR A 173 -3.39 3.11 7.76
N HIS A 174 -2.53 2.10 7.70
CA HIS A 174 -2.09 1.45 6.46
C HIS A 174 -1.61 2.46 5.42
N THR A 175 -0.91 3.52 5.80
CA THR A 175 -0.37 4.52 4.86
C THR A 175 1.15 4.47 4.72
N TRP A 176 1.67 4.92 3.58
CA TRP A 176 3.10 5.11 3.35
C TRP A 176 3.76 6.08 4.36
N ARG A 177 3.01 7.06 4.89
CA ARG A 177 3.54 7.98 5.92
C ARG A 177 3.86 7.24 7.21
N GLU A 178 2.90 6.49 7.74
CA GLU A 178 3.11 5.69 8.95
C GLU A 178 4.18 4.62 8.73
N ALA A 179 4.16 3.93 7.57
CA ALA A 179 5.18 2.94 7.24
C ALA A 179 6.58 3.55 7.18
N ALA A 180 6.74 4.73 6.59
CA ALA A 180 8.03 5.42 6.51
C ALA A 180 8.52 5.87 7.88
N GLU A 181 7.64 6.37 8.75
CA GLU A 181 7.99 6.76 10.13
C GLU A 181 8.47 5.56 10.94
N ASN A 182 7.72 4.45 10.90
CA ASN A 182 8.07 3.21 11.59
C ASN A 182 9.37 2.58 11.05
N LEU A 183 9.56 2.53 9.72
CA LEU A 183 10.78 2.02 9.10
C LEU A 183 12.01 2.90 9.41
N LYS A 184 11.83 4.24 9.48
CA LYS A 184 12.90 5.17 9.86
C LYS A 184 13.33 4.96 11.31
N GLY A 185 12.40 4.69 12.21
CA GLY A 185 12.69 4.32 13.61
C GLY A 185 13.58 3.08 13.67
N ILE A 186 13.16 1.99 13.02
CA ILE A 186 13.93 0.73 12.94
C ILE A 186 15.35 0.96 12.40
N ALA A 187 15.48 1.73 11.31
CA ALA A 187 16.79 2.03 10.72
C ALA A 187 17.68 2.85 11.68
N THR A 188 17.10 3.78 12.43
CA THR A 188 17.83 4.61 13.40
C THR A 188 18.37 3.76 14.54
N ASP A 189 17.54 2.87 15.11
CA ASP A 189 17.92 1.94 16.17
C ASP A 189 19.05 0.98 15.72
N ALA A 190 18.94 0.45 14.51
CA ALA A 190 19.97 -0.41 13.92
C ALA A 190 21.31 0.31 13.75
N LEU A 191 21.29 1.57 13.28
CA LEU A 191 22.49 2.40 13.15
C LEU A 191 23.13 2.69 14.52
N GLU A 192 22.33 2.98 15.55
CA GLU A 192 22.84 3.17 16.91
C GLU A 192 23.46 1.90 17.49
N ALA A 193 22.84 0.74 17.29
CA ALA A 193 23.39 -0.54 17.70
C ALA A 193 24.75 -0.80 17.02
N GLY A 194 24.86 -0.51 15.72
CA GLY A 194 26.11 -0.58 14.97
C GLY A 194 27.19 0.36 15.50
N ARG A 195 26.82 1.61 15.84
CA ARG A 195 27.73 2.58 16.50
C ARG A 195 28.27 2.01 17.82
N ARG A 196 27.40 1.53 18.70
CA ARG A 196 27.78 0.93 19.98
C ARG A 196 28.71 -0.28 19.82
N LEU A 197 28.49 -1.11 18.81
CA LEU A 197 29.37 -2.24 18.50
C LEU A 197 30.75 -1.79 18.04
N ARG A 198 30.81 -0.80 17.15
CA ARG A 198 32.07 -0.21 16.69
C ARG A 198 32.84 0.44 17.83
N ASP A 199 32.18 1.23 18.67
CA ASP A 199 32.84 1.93 19.78
C ASP A 199 33.38 0.95 20.82
N ARG A 200 32.64 -0.13 21.13
CA ARG A 200 33.14 -1.25 21.96
C ARG A 200 34.34 -1.94 21.33
N SER A 201 34.29 -2.19 20.01
CA SER A 201 35.40 -2.82 19.29
C SER A 201 36.64 -1.94 19.28
N ARG A 202 36.46 -0.62 19.12
CA ARG A 202 37.53 0.37 19.19
C ARG A 202 38.15 0.43 20.59
N MET A 203 37.35 0.48 21.65
CA MET A 203 37.85 0.38 23.03
C MET A 203 38.65 -0.90 23.27
N ALA A 204 38.20 -2.03 22.72
CA ALA A 204 38.93 -3.30 22.84
C ALA A 204 40.28 -3.26 22.10
N LEU A 205 40.33 -2.67 20.90
CA LEU A 205 41.56 -2.50 20.11
C LEU A 205 42.53 -1.49 20.75
N ASP A 206 42.04 -0.37 21.28
CA ASP A 206 42.85 0.65 21.95
C ASP A 206 43.50 0.07 23.22
N ASN A 207 42.82 -0.87 23.90
CA ASN A 207 43.33 -1.57 25.08
C ASN A 207 44.21 -2.80 24.74
N TRP A 208 44.30 -3.21 23.48
CA TRP A 208 45.05 -4.40 23.05
C TRP A 208 46.53 -4.37 23.41
N PRO A 209 47.29 -3.27 23.21
CA PRO A 209 48.70 -3.22 23.57
C PRO A 209 48.94 -3.46 25.07
N ALA A 210 48.16 -2.81 25.93
CA ALA A 210 48.29 -2.99 27.37
C ALA A 210 47.94 -4.42 27.84
N LEU A 211 46.90 -5.01 27.23
CA LEU A 211 46.53 -6.40 27.48
C LEU A 211 47.63 -7.37 27.03
N LYS A 212 48.18 -7.15 25.84
CA LYS A 212 49.28 -7.92 25.27
C LYS A 212 50.53 -7.83 26.16
N ASP A 213 50.93 -6.64 26.58
CA ASP A 213 52.07 -6.42 27.48
C ASP A 213 51.88 -7.11 28.83
N HIS A 214 50.65 -7.15 29.35
CA HIS A 214 50.34 -7.90 30.56
C HIS A 214 50.46 -9.42 30.35
N MET A 215 49.93 -9.94 29.24
CA MET A 215 50.05 -11.36 28.89
C MET A 215 51.50 -11.80 28.65
N GLU A 216 52.29 -10.98 27.96
CA GLU A 216 53.71 -11.25 27.72
C GLU A 216 54.51 -11.27 29.04
N ARG A 217 54.20 -10.36 29.98
CA ARG A 217 54.77 -10.39 31.33
C ARG A 217 54.41 -11.67 32.09
N LEU A 218 53.13 -12.04 32.14
CA LEU A 218 52.69 -13.27 32.78
C LEU A 218 53.36 -14.51 32.17
N TYR A 219 53.50 -14.54 30.85
CA TYR A 219 54.18 -15.64 30.16
C TYR A 219 55.67 -15.72 30.53
N SER A 220 56.37 -14.58 30.58
CA SER A 220 57.77 -14.53 31.02
C SER A 220 57.93 -15.01 32.46
N GLU A 221 57.07 -14.54 33.38
CA GLU A 221 57.08 -14.95 34.79
C GLU A 221 56.90 -16.47 34.95
N ILE A 222 55.99 -17.08 34.17
CA ILE A 222 55.78 -18.54 34.17
C ILE A 222 57.03 -19.27 33.65
N VAL A 223 57.62 -18.82 32.55
CA VAL A 223 58.82 -19.44 31.96
C VAL A 223 60.01 -19.34 32.90
N ASP A 224 60.21 -18.18 33.54
CA ASP A 224 61.30 -17.94 34.48
C ASP A 224 61.13 -18.76 35.77
N ALA A 225 59.90 -18.89 36.28
CA ALA A 225 59.58 -19.79 37.38
C ALA A 225 59.91 -21.25 37.03
N GLY A 226 59.58 -21.69 35.80
CA GLY A 226 59.90 -23.03 35.31
C GLY A 226 61.40 -23.29 35.17
N ARG A 227 62.16 -22.33 34.62
CA ARG A 227 63.64 -22.43 34.51
C ARG A 227 64.30 -22.44 35.89
N SER A 228 63.81 -21.60 36.80
CA SER A 228 64.32 -21.54 38.17
C SER A 228 64.09 -22.87 38.90
N GLY A 229 62.91 -23.46 38.75
CA GLY A 229 62.61 -24.80 39.25
C GLY A 229 63.51 -25.89 38.64
N ALA A 230 63.76 -25.85 37.33
CA ALA A 230 64.64 -26.80 36.65
C ALA A 230 66.12 -26.66 37.08
N ASN A 231 66.60 -25.43 37.26
CA ASN A 231 67.97 -25.16 37.73
C ASN A 231 68.15 -25.62 39.18
N LEU A 232 67.17 -25.38 40.06
CA LEU A 232 67.16 -25.90 41.42
C LEU A 232 67.14 -27.43 41.44
N ALA A 233 66.34 -28.06 40.57
CA ALA A 233 66.32 -29.52 40.45
C ALA A 233 67.67 -30.06 39.98
N LYS A 234 68.34 -29.40 39.03
CA LYS A 234 69.67 -29.78 38.55
C LYS A 234 70.75 -29.62 39.62
N GLN A 235 70.76 -28.50 40.35
CA GLN A 235 71.64 -28.31 41.51
C GLN A 235 71.41 -29.39 42.56
N ASN A 236 70.15 -29.71 42.88
CA ASN A 236 69.84 -30.76 43.83
C ASN A 236 70.32 -32.14 43.36
N VAL A 237 70.27 -32.43 42.05
CA VAL A 237 70.81 -33.67 41.46
C VAL A 237 72.34 -33.71 41.52
N ASP A 238 73.00 -32.60 41.18
CA ASP A 238 74.46 -32.47 41.22
C ASP A 238 74.99 -32.58 42.67
N ASP A 239 74.30 -31.96 43.63
CA ASP A 239 74.60 -32.04 45.07
C ASP A 239 74.35 -33.44 45.65
N TRP A 240 73.40 -34.21 45.08
CA TRP A 240 73.16 -35.61 45.45
C TRP A 240 74.23 -36.55 44.88
N GLY A 241 74.76 -36.26 43.69
CA GLY A 241 75.84 -37.04 43.07
C GLY A 241 77.23 -36.77 43.67
N ALA A 242 77.38 -35.68 44.44
CA ALA A 242 78.62 -35.30 45.12
C ALA A 242 78.72 -35.79 46.59
N ARG A 243 77.72 -36.55 47.07
CA ARG A 243 77.70 -37.20 48.40
C ARG A 243 77.90 -38.69 48.29
#